data_AF-A0A1W1VGL1-F1
#
_entry.id   AF-A0A1W1VGL1-F1
#
_cell.length_a   1.000
_cell.length_b   1.000
_cell.length_c   1.000
_cell.angle_alpha   90.00
_cell.angle_beta   90.00
_cell.angle_gamma   90.00
#
_symmetry.space_group_name_H-M   'P 1'
#
loop_
_entity.id
_entity.type
_entity.pdbx_description
1 polymer ?
#
loop_
_entity_poly.entity_id
_entity_poly.type
_entity_poly.pdbx_seq_one_letter_code
_entity_poly.pdbx_strand_id
1 'polypeptide(L)'
;MKTVQLTELRARRRRFASLPDFGAFFMFFGVSGIDQHSEERQQKRFEREYYAHLATVRLSGTVTAGRYTFQNLPEEANRRGWSVRSDATASTELSDEGLQALKGWMARGSREVQLQPLT
;
A
#
# COMPACT_ATOMS: atom_id res chain seq x y z
N MET A 1 12.08 -18.28 8.70
CA MET A 1 11.45 -17.91 7.42
C MET A 1 10.29 -18.85 7.17
N LYS A 2 9.12 -18.35 6.74
CA LYS A 2 7.93 -19.18 6.53
C LYS A 2 7.47 -19.04 5.09
N THR A 3 7.34 -20.16 4.39
CA THR A 3 6.87 -20.20 3.01
C THR A 3 5.35 -20.31 2.99
N VAL A 4 4.71 -19.46 2.19
CA VAL A 4 3.25 -19.42 2.03
C VAL A 4 2.89 -19.20 0.58
N GLN A 5 1.69 -19.63 0.19
CA GLN A 5 1.15 -19.38 -1.12
C GLN A 5 0.14 -18.23 -1.11
N LEU A 6 0.18 -17.41 -2.15
CA LEU A 6 -0.79 -16.38 -2.44
C LEU A 6 -1.96 -17.01 -3.21
N THR A 7 -3.12 -17.11 -2.54
CA THR A 7 -4.29 -17.83 -3.07
C THR A 7 -5.24 -16.92 -3.83
N GLU A 8 -5.40 -15.69 -3.37
CA GLU A 8 -6.33 -14.70 -3.92
C GLU A 8 -5.67 -13.33 -3.91
N LEU A 9 -5.93 -12.53 -4.95
CA LEU A 9 -5.60 -11.10 -5.01
C LEU A 9 -6.88 -10.31 -5.24
N ARG A 10 -7.13 -9.36 -4.34
CA ARG A 10 -8.12 -8.30 -4.52
C ARG A 10 -7.38 -6.98 -4.57
N ALA A 11 -7.56 -6.24 -5.65
CA ALA A 11 -7.04 -4.89 -5.76
C ALA A 11 -8.22 -3.93 -5.91
N ARG A 12 -8.21 -2.86 -5.13
CA ARG A 12 -9.15 -1.76 -5.29
C ARG A 12 -8.42 -0.43 -5.32
N ARG A 13 -8.82 0.45 -6.22
CA ARG A 13 -8.34 1.83 -6.21
C ARG A 13 -8.95 2.55 -5.00
N ARG A 14 -8.13 3.21 -4.19
CA ARG A 14 -8.62 4.09 -3.12
C ARG A 14 -9.35 5.26 -3.78
N ARG A 15 -10.67 5.30 -3.62
CA ARG A 15 -11.42 6.54 -3.85
C ARG A 15 -11.11 7.44 -2.67
N PHE A 16 -10.29 8.46 -2.92
CA PHE A 16 -10.19 9.58 -2.00
C PHE A 16 -11.53 10.32 -2.11
N ALA A 17 -12.41 10.12 -1.13
CA ALA A 17 -13.51 11.06 -0.93
C ALA A 17 -12.85 12.44 -0.85
N SER A 18 -13.27 13.36 -1.72
CA SER A 18 -12.90 14.77 -1.63
C SER A 18 -13.25 15.22 -0.22
N LEU A 19 -12.25 15.30 0.66
CA LEU A 19 -12.41 16.00 1.93
C LEU A 19 -12.84 17.41 1.55
N PRO A 20 -13.94 17.94 2.12
CA PRO A 20 -14.32 19.33 1.87
C PRO A 20 -13.13 20.22 2.23
N ASP A 21 -12.81 21.15 1.34
CA ASP A 21 -11.74 22.13 1.50
C ASP A 21 -11.89 22.88 2.85
N PHE A 22 -11.24 22.38 3.89
CA PHE A 22 -10.99 23.15 5.13
C PHE A 22 -10.03 24.33 4.86
N GLY A 23 -9.60 24.55 3.61
CA GLY A 23 -8.93 25.77 3.17
C GLY A 23 -9.85 27.00 3.14
N ALA A 24 -11.18 26.83 3.12
CA ALA A 24 -12.12 27.95 3.11
C ALA A 24 -12.41 28.56 4.49
N PHE A 25 -12.05 27.88 5.59
CA PHE A 25 -12.34 28.36 6.95
C PHE A 25 -11.22 29.20 7.58
N PHE A 26 -10.01 29.22 7.00
CA PHE A 26 -8.90 30.03 7.51
C PHE A 26 -8.67 31.34 6.74
N MET A 27 -9.55 31.71 5.80
CA MET A 27 -9.50 33.01 5.12
C MET A 27 -10.03 34.19 5.95
N PHE A 28 -10.17 34.03 7.28
CA PHE A 28 -10.69 35.08 8.17
C PHE A 28 -9.74 35.53 9.28
N PHE A 29 -8.59 34.88 9.47
CA PHE A 29 -7.62 35.30 10.48
C PHE A 29 -6.22 35.32 9.87
N GLY A 30 -5.78 36.52 9.50
CA GLY A 30 -4.43 36.77 9.00
C GLY A 30 -3.38 36.37 10.04
N VAL A 31 -2.49 35.46 9.67
CA VAL A 31 -1.17 35.33 10.26
C VAL A 31 -0.20 35.06 9.12
N SER A 32 0.70 36.03 8.91
CA SER A 32 1.97 35.87 8.21
C SER A 32 2.70 34.66 8.80
N GLY A 33 2.62 33.52 8.13
CA GLY A 33 3.26 32.28 8.50
C GLY A 33 3.86 31.68 7.24
N ILE A 34 5.17 31.72 7.17
CA ILE A 34 6.01 31.29 6.06
C ILE A 34 5.62 29.87 5.62
N ASP A 35 5.23 29.78 4.35
CA ASP A 35 5.33 28.70 3.35
C ASP A 35 5.93 27.33 3.75
N GLN A 36 5.45 26.69 4.82
CA GLN A 36 5.75 25.27 5.14
C GLN A 36 4.60 24.32 4.81
N HIS A 37 3.37 24.83 4.62
CA HIS A 37 2.19 24.01 4.33
C HIS A 37 1.98 23.70 2.83
N SER A 38 2.71 24.33 1.92
CA SER A 38 2.61 24.06 0.47
C SER A 38 3.26 22.73 0.11
N GLU A 39 4.48 22.50 0.58
CA GLU A 39 5.25 21.28 0.33
C GLU A 39 4.58 20.04 0.93
N GLU A 40 4.11 20.10 2.18
CA GLU A 40 3.39 18.97 2.80
C GLU A 40 2.11 18.59 2.05
N ARG A 41 1.43 19.58 1.46
CA ARG A 41 0.22 19.35 0.65
C ARG A 41 0.58 18.74 -0.70
N GLN A 42 1.67 19.17 -1.32
CA GLN A 42 2.16 18.60 -2.59
C GLN A 42 2.67 17.17 -2.39
N GLN A 43 3.47 16.91 -1.36
CA GLN A 43 3.96 15.58 -1.00
C GLN A 43 2.80 14.61 -0.76
N LYS A 44 1.79 15.02 0.02
CA LYS A 44 0.58 14.21 0.26
C LYS A 44 -0.25 13.98 -1.01
N ARG A 45 -0.29 14.92 -1.96
CA ARG A 45 -0.95 14.69 -3.27
C ARG A 45 -0.16 13.67 -4.09
N PHE A 46 1.17 13.82 -4.16
CA PHE A 46 2.05 12.92 -4.90
C PHE A 46 2.00 11.48 -4.37
N GLU A 47 2.09 11.28 -3.05
CA GLU A 47 1.98 9.95 -2.43
C GLU A 47 0.63 9.29 -2.71
N ARG A 48 -0.45 10.08 -2.70
CA ARG A 48 -1.82 9.60 -2.99
C ARG A 48 -2.01 9.22 -4.46
N GLU A 49 -1.36 9.94 -5.38
CA GLU A 49 -1.41 9.64 -6.80
C GLU A 49 -0.56 8.42 -7.13
N TYR A 50 0.65 8.35 -6.55
CA TYR A 50 1.59 7.30 -6.85
C TYR A 50 1.22 5.95 -6.23
N TYR A 51 0.58 5.89 -5.05
CA TYR A 51 0.12 4.65 -4.39
C TYR A 51 -1.40 4.54 -4.33
N ALA A 52 -2.06 4.66 -5.48
CA ALA A 52 -3.52 4.72 -5.55
C ALA A 52 -4.24 3.39 -5.26
N HIS A 53 -3.54 2.25 -5.20
CA HIS A 53 -4.17 0.92 -5.09
C HIS A 53 -3.95 0.28 -3.73
N LEU A 54 -5.05 -0.15 -3.11
CA LEU A 54 -4.97 -1.07 -1.98
C LEU A 54 -5.04 -2.50 -2.52
N ALA A 55 -3.92 -3.22 -2.42
CA ALA A 55 -3.84 -4.62 -2.73
C ALA A 55 -4.01 -5.45 -1.46
N THR A 56 -4.93 -6.40 -1.49
CA THR A 56 -5.15 -7.40 -0.45
C THR A 56 -4.95 -8.77 -1.06
N VAL A 57 -4.15 -9.60 -0.40
CA VAL A 57 -3.88 -10.97 -0.80
C VAL A 57 -4.19 -11.92 0.33
N ARG A 58 -4.62 -13.13 -0.01
CA ARG A 58 -4.88 -14.18 0.96
C ARG A 58 -3.74 -15.19 0.98
N LEU A 59 -3.15 -15.40 2.13
CA LEU A 59 -2.04 -16.34 2.34
C LEU A 59 -2.58 -17.73 2.69
N SER A 60 -1.91 -18.77 2.21
CA SER A 60 -2.22 -20.14 2.60
C SER A 60 -1.70 -20.42 4.01
N GLY A 61 -2.57 -20.90 4.89
CA GLY A 61 -2.22 -21.31 6.26
C GLY A 61 -2.20 -20.15 7.25
N THR A 62 -1.83 -20.45 8.50
CA THR A 62 -1.88 -19.48 9.60
C THR A 62 -0.57 -18.70 9.70
N VAL A 63 -0.62 -17.38 9.55
CA VAL A 63 0.54 -16.49 9.67
C VAL A 63 0.30 -15.52 10.83
N THR A 64 1.33 -15.26 11.63
CA THR A 64 1.23 -14.29 12.72
C THR A 64 0.99 -12.89 12.15
N ALA A 65 0.12 -12.11 12.79
CA ALA A 65 -0.10 -10.73 12.40
C ALA A 65 1.19 -9.92 12.60
N GLY A 66 1.51 -9.05 11.65
CA GLY A 66 2.76 -8.28 11.66
C GLY A 66 3.09 -7.69 10.30
N ARG A 67 4.24 -7.02 10.21
CA ARG A 67 4.75 -6.44 8.97
C ARG A 67 5.80 -7.36 8.37
N TYR A 68 5.71 -7.62 7.07
CA TYR A 68 6.57 -8.57 6.36
C TYR A 68 6.98 -8.03 4.99
N THR A 69 8.16 -8.41 4.51
CA THR A 69 8.49 -8.45 3.09
C THR A 69 8.29 -9.87 2.58
N PHE A 70 7.79 -9.98 1.36
CA PHE A 70 7.53 -11.28 0.75
C PHE A 70 8.62 -11.53 -0.29
N GLN A 71 9.57 -12.41 0.00
CA GLN A 71 10.59 -12.76 -0.99
C GLN A 71 9.94 -13.50 -2.18
N ASN A 72 10.54 -13.33 -3.35
CA ASN A 72 10.06 -13.79 -4.67
C ASN A 72 8.92 -12.97 -5.29
N LEU A 73 8.42 -11.94 -4.62
CA LEU A 73 7.56 -10.93 -5.26
C LEU A 73 8.39 -9.87 -5.99
N PRO A 74 7.82 -9.23 -7.03
CA PRO A 74 8.43 -8.07 -7.69
C PRO A 74 8.79 -6.99 -6.67
N GLU A 75 9.92 -6.32 -6.89
CA GLU A 75 10.44 -5.31 -5.98
C GLU A 75 9.46 -4.14 -5.83
N GLU A 76 8.80 -3.76 -6.93
CA GLU A 76 7.78 -2.71 -6.98
C GLU A 76 6.59 -3.03 -6.07
N ALA A 77 6.25 -4.31 -5.93
CA ALA A 77 5.16 -4.79 -5.06
C ALA A 77 5.58 -4.90 -3.58
N ASN A 78 6.88 -4.85 -3.27
CA ASN A 78 7.43 -4.96 -1.92
C ASN A 78 7.92 -3.64 -1.32
N ARG A 79 7.99 -2.54 -2.10
CA ARG A 79 8.55 -1.25 -1.66
C ARG A 79 8.05 -0.74 -0.30
N ARG A 80 6.79 -0.99 0.06
CA ARG A 80 6.19 -0.52 1.34
C ARG A 80 6.06 -1.60 2.41
N GLY A 81 6.41 -2.84 2.06
CA GLY A 81 6.12 -4.03 2.85
C GLY A 81 4.63 -4.37 2.90
N TRP A 82 4.32 -5.54 3.43
CA TRP A 82 2.98 -6.09 3.56
C TRP A 82 2.58 -6.17 5.02
N SER A 83 1.37 -5.72 5.33
CA SER A 83 0.79 -5.87 6.66
C SER A 83 -0.08 -7.12 6.67
N VAL A 84 0.32 -8.14 7.42
CA VAL A 84 -0.40 -9.40 7.60
C VAL A 84 -1.30 -9.29 8.83
N ARG A 85 -2.55 -9.70 8.68
CA ARG A 85 -3.56 -9.78 9.73
C ARG A 85 -3.72 -11.22 10.23
N SER A 86 -4.39 -11.38 11.37
CA SER A 86 -4.60 -12.67 12.04
C SER A 86 -5.49 -13.65 11.24
N ASP A 87 -6.23 -13.14 10.24
CA ASP A 87 -7.06 -13.93 9.32
C ASP A 87 -6.29 -14.44 8.09
N ALA A 88 -4.96 -14.38 8.12
CA ALA A 88 -4.06 -14.70 7.01
C ALA A 88 -4.28 -13.83 5.76
N THR A 89 -4.89 -12.65 5.91
CA THR A 89 -4.90 -11.64 4.84
C THR A 89 -3.71 -10.71 4.98
N ALA A 90 -3.07 -10.40 3.85
CA ALA A 90 -2.02 -9.40 3.80
C ALA A 90 -2.44 -8.24 2.92
N SER A 91 -2.13 -7.02 3.33
CA SER A 91 -2.46 -5.82 2.57
C SER A 91 -1.29 -4.86 2.45
N THR A 92 -1.19 -4.22 1.30
CA THR A 92 -0.24 -3.13 1.05
C THR A 92 -0.82 -2.11 0.07
N GLU A 93 -0.17 -0.96 -0.01
CA GLU A 93 -0.47 0.09 -0.96
C GLU A 93 0.50 0.01 -2.14
N LEU A 94 -0.04 -0.11 -3.35
CA LEU A 94 0.72 -0.28 -4.59
C LEU A 94 0.51 0.89 -5.53
N SER A 95 1.55 1.17 -6.30
CA SER A 95 1.45 1.98 -7.51
C SER A 95 0.80 1.19 -8.64
N ASP A 96 0.45 1.89 -9.72
CA ASP A 96 -0.01 1.24 -10.95
C ASP A 96 0.98 0.19 -11.45
N GLU A 97 2.27 0.53 -11.43
CA GLU A 97 3.38 -0.34 -11.81
C GLU A 97 3.48 -1.55 -10.87
N GLY A 98 3.48 -1.33 -9.56
CA GLY A 98 3.55 -2.42 -8.57
C GLY A 98 2.35 -3.37 -8.66
N LEU A 99 1.15 -2.84 -8.95
CA LEU A 99 -0.04 -3.65 -9.16
C LEU A 99 0.04 -4.47 -10.46
N GLN A 100 0.51 -3.87 -11.57
CA GLN A 100 0.70 -4.60 -12.82
C GLN A 100 1.75 -5.70 -12.68
N ALA A 101 2.88 -5.40 -12.04
CA ALA A 101 3.93 -6.38 -11.76
C ALA A 101 3.40 -7.55 -10.93
N LEU A 102 2.63 -7.26 -9.87
CA LEU A 102 1.99 -8.28 -9.03
C LEU A 102 1.01 -9.16 -9.82
N LYS A 103 0.15 -8.56 -10.65
CA LYS A 103 -0.79 -9.31 -11.51
C LYS A 103 -0.06 -10.19 -12.50
N GLY A 104 0.97 -9.67 -13.17
CA GLY A 104 1.80 -10.41 -14.10
C GLY A 104 2.52 -11.58 -13.44
N TRP A 105 3.04 -11.37 -12.23
CA TRP A 105 3.68 -12.41 -11.42
C TRP A 105 2.70 -13.53 -11.06
N MET A 106 1.50 -13.21 -10.56
CA MET A 106 0.51 -14.25 -10.24
C MET A 106 0.01 -15.00 -11.48
N ALA A 107 -0.06 -14.34 -12.64
CA ALA A 107 -0.48 -14.95 -13.90
C ALA A 107 0.55 -15.98 -14.41
N ARG A 108 1.83 -15.87 -14.03
CA ARG A 108 2.88 -16.85 -14.36
C ARG A 108 2.78 -18.16 -13.57
N GLY A 109 1.86 -18.25 -12.61
CA GLY A 109 1.61 -19.47 -11.83
C GLY A 109 2.49 -19.64 -10.59
N SER A 110 3.59 -18.89 -10.48
CA SER A 110 4.36 -18.81 -9.23
C SER A 110 3.53 -18.07 -8.17
N ARG A 111 3.12 -18.79 -7.13
CA ARG A 111 2.32 -18.24 -6.00
C ARG A 111 3.03 -18.36 -4.66
N GLU A 112 4.21 -18.98 -4.64
CA GLU A 112 4.95 -19.26 -3.43
C GLU A 112 5.88 -18.10 -3.07
N VAL A 113 5.76 -17.62 -1.84
CA VAL A 113 6.54 -16.50 -1.30
C VAL A 113 7.07 -16.83 0.07
N GLN A 114 8.26 -16.31 0.39
CA GLN A 114 8.84 -16.48 1.72
C GLN A 114 8.62 -15.21 2.54
N LEU A 115 8.02 -15.37 3.71
CA LEU A 115 7.76 -14.29 4.65
C LEU A 115 9.05 -13.96 5.41
N GLN A 116 9.50 -12.71 5.27
CA GLN A 116 10.57 -12.12 6.06
C GLN A 116 9.98 -10.99 6.93
N PRO A 117 10.10 -11.05 8.26
CA PRO A 117 9.60 -9.99 9.14
C PRO A 117 10.30 -8.66 8.84
N LEU A 118 9.51 -7.59 8.74
CA LEU A 118 10.03 -6.23 8.71
C LEU A 118 10.04 -5.73 10.17
N THR A 119 11.24 -5.57 10.73
CA THR A 119 11.43 -5.10 12.11
C THR A 119 11.39 -3.59 12.16
#